data_AF-A0A2B2LQV0-F1
#
_entry.id   AF-A0A2B2LQV0-F1
#
_cell.length_a   1.000
_cell.length_b   1.000
_cell.length_c   1.000
_cell.angle_alpha   90.00
_cell.angle_beta   90.00
_cell.angle_gamma   90.00
#
_symmetry.space_group_name_H-M   'P 1'
#
loop_
_entity.id
_entity.type
_entity.pdbx_description
1 polymer ?
#
loop_
_entity_poly.entity_id
_entity_poly.type
_entity_poly.pdbx_seq_one_letter_code
_entity_poly.pdbx_strand_id
1 'polypeptide(L)' 'MKKSIDFNKKAFAHYMALYPVNEIRVHVIVLVLLGADVFVLLPAFANPFRLLYVYIVTPPVVFLNLWAIWIAINPRKR' A
#
# COMPACT_ATOMS: atom_id res chain seq x y z
N MET A 1 -20.71 -30.13 -12.50
CA MET A 1 -19.28 -29.93 -12.81
C MET A 1 -18.54 -29.54 -11.53
N LYS A 2 -17.76 -30.47 -10.94
CA LYS A 2 -16.77 -30.09 -9.90
C LYS A 2 -15.62 -29.38 -10.63
N LYS A 3 -15.49 -28.06 -10.49
CA LYS A 3 -14.24 -27.37 -10.87
C LYS A 3 -13.17 -27.88 -9.90
N SER A 4 -12.28 -28.75 -10.34
CA SER A 4 -11.03 -28.95 -9.60
C SER A 4 -10.27 -27.62 -9.69
N ILE A 5 -10.04 -26.98 -8.56
CA ILE A 5 -9.15 -25.83 -8.48
C ILE A 5 -7.73 -26.43 -8.38
N ASP A 6 -7.33 -27.19 -9.39
CA ASP A 6 -5.96 -27.70 -9.46
C ASP A 6 -5.05 -26.50 -9.67
N PHE A 7 -4.41 -26.09 -8.58
CA PHE A 7 -3.52 -24.95 -8.56
C PHE A 7 -2.36 -25.21 -9.52
N ASN A 8 -2.40 -24.58 -10.69
CA ASN A 8 -1.36 -24.69 -11.69
C ASN A 8 -0.12 -23.90 -11.23
N LYS A 9 0.75 -24.57 -10.47
CA LYS A 9 2.01 -24.02 -9.95
C LYS A 9 2.89 -23.39 -11.03
N LYS A 10 2.88 -23.93 -12.25
CA LYS A 10 3.72 -23.46 -13.36
C LYS A 10 3.21 -22.12 -13.91
N ALA A 11 1.90 -22.00 -14.09
CA ALA A 11 1.26 -20.74 -14.47
C ALA A 11 1.43 -19.69 -13.36
N PHE A 12 1.24 -20.07 -12.10
CA PHE A 12 1.46 -19.18 -10.96
C PHE A 12 2.91 -18.65 -10.90
N ALA A 13 3.90 -19.53 -11.05
CA ALA A 13 5.30 -19.13 -11.08
C ALA A 13 5.63 -18.19 -12.25
N HIS A 14 5.02 -18.41 -13.42
CA HIS A 14 5.16 -17.54 -14.58
C HIS A 14 4.56 -16.15 -14.33
N TYR A 15 3.35 -16.07 -13.80
CA TYR A 15 2.74 -14.78 -13.44
C TYR A 15 3.50 -14.06 -12.32
N MET A 16 4.00 -14.79 -11.33
CA MET A 16 4.85 -14.22 -10.28
C MET A 16 6.22 -13.76 -10.78
N ALA A 17 6.72 -14.31 -11.89
CA ALA A 17 7.94 -13.85 -12.55
C ALA A 17 7.69 -12.61 -13.41
N LEU A 18 6.50 -12.48 -14.00
CA LEU A 18 6.08 -11.32 -14.78
C LEU A 18 5.85 -10.07 -13.92
N TYR A 19 5.48 -10.25 -12.65
CA TYR A 19 5.37 -9.14 -11.70
C TYR A 19 6.63 -9.05 -10.84
N PRO A 20 7.58 -8.15 -11.19
CA PRO A 20 8.72 -7.90 -10.33
C PRO A 20 8.23 -7.42 -8.97
N VAL A 21 8.51 -8.21 -7.93
CA VAL A 21 8.19 -7.92 -6.52
C VAL A 21 8.68 -6.52 -6.11
N ASN A 22 9.77 -6.06 -6.73
CA ASN A 22 10.31 -4.73 -6.54
C ASN A 22 9.39 -3.63 -7.09
N GLU A 23 8.77 -3.83 -8.26
CA GLU A 23 7.81 -2.86 -8.79
C GLU A 23 6.54 -2.83 -7.95
N ILE A 24 5.99 -3.98 -7.54
CA ILE A 24 4.83 -4.01 -6.63
C ILE A 24 5.15 -3.24 -5.34
N ARG A 25 6.34 -3.47 -4.76
CA ARG A 25 6.77 -2.75 -3.56
C ARG A 25 6.86 -1.25 -3.79
N VAL A 26 7.44 -0.81 -4.90
CA VAL A 26 7.50 0.62 -5.26
C VAL A 26 6.11 1.21 -5.42
N HIS A 27 5.20 0.53 -6.12
CA HIS A 27 3.83 1.00 -6.30
C HIS A 27 3.08 1.11 -4.98
N VAL A 28 3.26 0.14 -4.07
CA VAL A 28 2.67 0.19 -2.73
C VAL A 28 3.26 1.33 -1.90
N ILE A 29 4.57 1.55 -1.93
CA ILE A 29 5.22 2.67 -1.24
C ILE A 29 4.69 4.01 -1.76
N VAL A 30 4.61 4.18 -3.09
CA VAL A 30 4.07 5.39 -3.73
C VAL A 30 2.60 5.60 -3.35
N LEU A 31 1.79 4.54 -3.37
CA LEU A 31 0.38 4.62 -2.99
C LEU A 31 0.21 5.08 -1.54
N VAL A 32 1.05 4.58 -0.63
CA VAL A 32 0.97 4.95 0.79
C VAL A 32 1.49 6.38 1.02
N LEU A 33 2.67 6.71 0.51
CA LEU A 33 3.30 8.01 0.76
C LEU A 33 2.64 9.18 0.03
N LEU A 34 1.95 8.93 -1.08
CA LEU A 34 1.30 9.99 -1.87
C LEU A 34 -0.21 9.80 -1.94
N GLY A 35 -0.67 8.60 -2.30
CA GLY A 35 -2.10 8.34 -2.48
C GLY A 35 -2.87 8.52 -1.18
N ALA A 36 -2.49 7.79 -0.13
CA ALA A 36 -3.20 7.83 1.15
C ALA A 36 -3.19 9.25 1.75
N ASP A 37 -2.04 9.92 1.72
CA ASP A 37 -1.88 11.28 2.23
C ASP A 37 -2.79 12.27 1.48
N VAL A 38 -2.83 12.22 0.15
CA VAL A 38 -3.67 13.11 -0.65
C VAL A 38 -5.16 12.84 -0.38
N PHE A 39 -5.59 11.58 -0.38
CA PHE A 39 -7.00 11.21 -0.16
C PHE A 39 -7.50 11.54 1.26
N VAL A 40 -6.62 11.48 2.24
CA VAL A 40 -6.94 11.78 3.64
C VAL A 40 -6.91 13.27 3.93
N LEU A 41 -5.88 13.96 3.44
CA LEU A 41 -5.65 15.36 3.80
C LEU A 41 -6.56 16.29 3.01
N LEU A 42 -6.84 16.02 1.73
CA LEU A 42 -7.73 16.86 0.91
C LEU A 42 -9.10 17.11 1.57
N PRO A 43 -9.85 16.08 2.01
CA PRO A 43 -11.11 16.28 2.73
C PRO A 43 -10.93 17.02 4.06
N ALA A 44 -9.81 16.79 4.75
CA ALA A 44 -9.50 17.46 6.02
C ALA A 44 -9.38 18.98 5.86
N PHE A 45 -8.84 19.45 4.73
CA PHE A 45 -8.72 20.89 4.43
C PHE A 45 -10.04 21.53 4.00
N ALA A 46 -10.97 20.76 3.44
CA ALA A 46 -12.28 21.25 3.01
C ALA A 46 -13.33 21.29 4.14
N ASN A 47 -13.02 20.76 5.33
CA ASN A 47 -13.99 20.58 6.41
C ASN A 47 -13.86 21.67 7.50
N PRO A 48 -14.97 22.27 7.96
CA PRO A 48 -14.96 23.24 9.07
C PRO A 48 -14.45 22.66 10.40
N PHE A 49 -14.52 21.34 10.60
CA PHE A 49 -13.95 20.63 11.75
C PHE A 49 -12.52 20.10 11.49
N ARG A 50 -11.77 20.79 10.64
CA ARG A 50 -10.40 20.43 10.22
C ARG A 50 -9.53 19.92 11.37
N LEU A 51 -9.54 20.58 12.52
CA LEU A 51 -8.66 20.23 13.64
C LEU A 51 -8.97 18.85 14.23
N LEU A 52 -10.25 18.50 14.36
CA LEU A 52 -10.69 17.18 14.83
C LEU A 52 -10.34 16.10 13.81
N TYR A 53 -10.59 16.39 12.54
CA TYR A 53 -10.31 15.45 11.45
C TYR A 53 -8.80 15.18 11.33
N VAL A 54 -7.99 16.23 11.34
CA VAL A 54 -6.51 16.12 11.38
C VAL A 54 -6.07 15.33 12.60
N TYR A 55 -6.63 15.59 13.79
CA TYR A 55 -6.23 14.86 15.00
C TYR A 55 -6.53 13.36 14.95
N ILE A 56 -7.65 12.96 14.33
CA ILE A 56 -8.03 11.55 14.20
C ILE A 56 -7.21 10.86 13.10
N VAL A 57 -6.99 11.52 11.96
CA VAL A 57 -6.42 10.85 10.78
C VAL A 57 -4.90 11.01 10.66
N THR A 58 -4.30 12.03 11.28
CA THR A 58 -2.83 12.21 11.27
C THR A 58 -2.09 11.03 11.91
N PRO A 59 -2.49 10.50 13.09
CA PRO A 59 -1.78 9.39 13.71
C PRO A 59 -1.67 8.13 12.81
N PRO A 60 -2.75 7.60 12.20
CA PRO A 60 -2.63 6.46 11.29
C PRO A 60 -1.86 6.77 10.01
N VAL A 61 -1.96 7.99 9.47
CA VAL A 61 -1.16 8.42 8.31
C VAL A 61 0.34 8.39 8.62
N VAL A 62 0.75 8.99 9.74
CA VAL A 62 2.14 9.00 10.19
C VAL A 62 2.66 7.57 10.36
N PHE A 63 1.85 6.69 10.95
CA PHE A 63 2.19 5.28 11.10
C PHE A 63 2.41 4.59 9.74
N LEU A 64 1.50 4.79 8.79
CA LEU A 64 1.60 4.21 7.45
C LEU A 64 2.83 4.72 6.68
N ASN A 65 3.15 6.00 6.81
CA ASN A 65 4.33 6.59 6.19
C ASN A 65 5.63 6.04 6.78
N LEU A 66 5.72 5.92 8.11
CA LEU A 66 6.86 5.28 8.77
C LEU A 66 7.00 3.81 8.34
N TRP A 67 5.89 3.09 8.20
CA TRP A 67 5.88 1.71 7.72
C TRP A 67 6.35 1.59 6.26
N ALA A 68 5.91 2.49 5.37
CA ALA A 68 6.35 2.51 3.98
C ALA A 68 7.85 2.79 3.87
N ILE A 69 8.37 3.75 4.64
CA ILE A 69 9.80 4.04 4.74
C ILE A 69 10.57 2.84 5.27
N TRP A 70 10.05 2.16 6.30
CA TRP A 70 10.66 0.95 6.84
C TRP A 70 10.80 -0.16 5.79
N ILE A 71 9.77 -0.39 4.98
CA ILE A 71 9.80 -1.38 3.88
C ILE A 71 10.77 -0.97 2.76
N ALA A 72 10.91 0.33 2.50
CA ALA A 72 11.86 0.84 1.54
C ALA A 72 13.31 0.60 1.99
N ILE A 73 13.62 0.87 3.27
CA ILE A 73 14.96 0.73 3.87
C ILE A 73 15.32 -0.74 4.13
N ASN A 74 14.36 -1.54 4.61
CA ASN A 74 14.54 -2.95 4.93
C ASN A 74 13.77 -3.84 3.94
N PRO A 75 14.21 -3.89 2.67
CA PRO A 75 13.64 -4.81 1.71
C PRO A 75 13.88 -6.24 2.23
N ARG A 76 12.82 -7.01 2.50
CA ARG A 76 12.98 -8.45 2.76
C ARG A 76 13.82 -9.03 1.63
N LYS A 77 15.02 -9.51 1.97
CA LYS A 77 15.88 -10.25 1.04
C LYS A 77 15.12 -11.52 0.65
N ARG A 78 15.01 -11.73 -0.66
CA ARG A 78 14.38 -12.91 -1.23
C ARG A 78 15.23 -14.14 -0.96
#